data_AF-A0A133NKB0-F1
#
_entry.id   AF-A0A133NKB0-F1
#
_cell.length_a   1.000
_cell.length_b   1.000
_cell.length_c   1.000
_cell.angle_alpha   90.00
_cell.angle_beta   90.00
_cell.angle_gamma   90.00
#
_symmetry.space_group_name_H-M   'P 1'
#
loop_
_entity.id
_entity.type
_entity.pdbx_description
1 polymer ?
#
loop_
_entity_poly.entity_id
_entity_poly.type
_entity_poly.pdbx_seq_one_letter_code
_entity_poly.pdbx_strand_id
1 'polypeptide(L)'
;MKKLGILALMFSLSLCIFAGSFTVKDIPRDVEREIFDSFSGSGEDRRRNIEDAKEAYIRLQNKAYDSDIPKEDLEVIIVRLHQMYGTNFQKQSGEFDREVAQYKDMVRRVEEKVKAETQKVELENQKAKKEIEVLSHNHGMTQALYQEILAKAEEKYPNNFVAQRYFIEGAIEFSKIKK
;
A
#
# COMPACT_ATOMS: atom_id res chain seq x y z
N MET A 1 10.34 12.16 4.65
CA MET A 1 10.66 11.03 3.76
C MET A 1 9.37 10.36 3.30
N LYS A 2 9.11 10.43 1.98
CA LYS A 2 8.22 9.60 1.13
C LYS A 2 7.13 8.77 1.83
N LYS A 3 5.96 9.36 2.09
CA LYS A 3 4.72 8.63 2.47
C LYS A 3 3.92 8.19 1.23
N LEU A 4 4.58 7.58 0.24
CA LEU A 4 3.96 7.26 -1.06
C LEU A 4 4.31 5.84 -1.57
N GLY A 5 4.67 4.90 -0.70
CA GLY A 5 5.32 3.66 -1.18
C GLY A 5 4.84 2.32 -0.61
N ILE A 6 3.76 2.24 0.18
CA ILE A 6 3.38 0.95 0.81
C ILE A 6 2.28 0.20 0.03
N LEU A 7 1.56 0.86 -0.89
CA LEU A 7 0.61 0.16 -1.77
C LEU A 7 1.26 -0.44 -3.04
N ALA A 8 2.59 -0.37 -3.16
CA ALA A 8 3.33 -0.88 -4.30
C ALA A 8 3.82 -2.34 -4.13
N LEU A 9 3.38 -3.07 -3.09
CA LEU A 9 3.89 -4.42 -2.79
C LEU A 9 2.93 -5.56 -3.22
N MET A 10 2.21 -5.38 -4.34
CA MET A 10 1.49 -6.46 -5.04
C MET A 10 1.71 -6.37 -6.56
N PHE A 11 2.87 -5.86 -6.99
CA PHE A 11 3.16 -5.63 -8.41
C PHE A 11 4.00 -6.78 -9.00
N SER A 12 3.31 -7.78 -9.57
CA SER A 12 3.89 -8.63 -10.61
C SER A 12 2.80 -9.28 -11.48
N LEU A 13 2.10 -8.46 -12.26
CA LEU A 13 1.68 -8.87 -13.61
C LEU A 13 1.51 -7.62 -14.46
N SER A 14 2.48 -7.36 -15.33
CA SER A 14 2.40 -6.32 -16.35
C SER A 14 1.36 -6.70 -17.40
N LEU A 15 0.13 -6.24 -17.23
CA LEU A 15 -0.82 -6.11 -18.32
C LEU A 15 -1.06 -4.61 -18.53
N CYS A 16 -0.40 -4.05 -19.54
CA CYS A 16 -0.61 -2.68 -20.00
C CYS A 16 -1.98 -2.54 -20.69
N ILE A 17 -3.09 -2.76 -19.98
CA ILE A 17 -4.44 -2.64 -20.55
C ILE A 17 -5.04 -1.24 -20.34
N PHE A 18 -4.54 -0.45 -19.38
CA PHE A 18 -5.25 0.76 -18.95
C PHE A 18 -4.61 2.09 -19.37
N ALA A 19 -4.33 2.25 -20.66
CA ALA A 19 -3.94 3.53 -21.25
C ALA A 19 -5.15 4.23 -21.91
N GLY A 20 -6.09 4.73 -21.11
CA GLY A 20 -7.22 5.51 -21.61
C GLY A 20 -7.74 6.51 -20.57
N SER A 21 -8.14 7.70 -21.02
CA SER A 21 -8.93 8.65 -20.23
C SER A 21 -10.30 8.02 -19.94
N PHE A 22 -10.73 8.05 -18.68
CA PHE A 22 -12.03 7.55 -18.21
C PHE A 22 -13.20 8.43 -18.71
N THR A 23 -13.36 8.60 -20.02
CA THR A 23 -14.54 9.25 -20.61
C THR A 23 -14.95 8.39 -21.81
N VAL A 24 -15.88 7.46 -21.60
CA VAL A 24 -16.03 6.31 -22.50
C VAL A 24 -17.28 6.44 -23.36
N LYS A 25 -17.09 7.03 -24.55
CA LYS A 25 -17.82 6.56 -25.74
C LYS A 25 -17.01 5.56 -26.55
N ASP A 26 -15.69 5.62 -26.47
CA ASP A 26 -14.81 4.81 -27.31
C ASP A 26 -14.24 3.62 -26.54
N ILE A 27 -14.51 2.41 -27.05
CA ILE A 27 -13.92 1.18 -26.55
C ILE A 27 -12.54 1.01 -27.18
N PRO A 28 -11.47 0.79 -26.39
CA PRO A 28 -10.15 0.50 -26.93
C PRO A 28 -10.17 -0.69 -27.91
N ARG A 29 -9.41 -0.59 -29.01
CA ARG A 29 -9.44 -1.59 -30.10
C ARG A 29 -9.03 -3.00 -29.65
N ASP A 30 -8.12 -3.10 -28.69
CA ASP A 30 -7.70 -4.34 -28.05
C ASP A 30 -8.85 -4.98 -27.28
N VAL A 31 -9.57 -4.21 -26.45
CA VAL A 31 -10.77 -4.68 -25.74
C VAL A 31 -11.87 -5.06 -26.73
N GLU A 32 -12.10 -4.26 -27.76
CA GLU A 32 -13.09 -4.58 -28.80
C GLU A 32 -12.76 -5.89 -29.51
N ARG A 33 -11.48 -6.13 -29.81
CA ARG A 33 -11.01 -7.41 -30.37
C ARG A 33 -11.21 -8.55 -29.39
N GLU A 34 -10.86 -8.36 -28.13
CA GLU A 34 -11.01 -9.38 -27.08
C GLU A 34 -12.48 -9.80 -26.91
N ILE A 35 -13.41 -8.82 -26.93
CA ILE A 35 -14.85 -9.06 -26.94
C ILE A 35 -15.24 -9.86 -28.18
N PHE A 36 -14.81 -9.43 -29.37
CA PHE A 36 -15.15 -10.11 -30.62
C PHE A 36 -14.68 -11.58 -30.63
N ASP A 37 -13.46 -11.83 -30.16
CA ASP A 37 -12.83 -13.15 -30.11
C ASP A 37 -13.47 -14.07 -29.06
N SER A 38 -14.12 -13.50 -28.04
CA SER A 38 -14.80 -14.25 -26.98
C SER A 38 -16.11 -14.91 -27.43
N PHE A 39 -16.70 -14.46 -28.54
CA PHE A 39 -17.95 -15.01 -29.07
C PHE A 39 -17.71 -15.75 -30.38
N SER A 40 -17.96 -17.06 -30.39
CA SER A 40 -17.91 -17.90 -31.58
C SER A 40 -19.25 -17.89 -32.34
N GLY A 41 -19.26 -18.40 -33.58
CA GLY A 41 -20.45 -18.50 -34.41
C GLY A 41 -20.65 -17.35 -35.40
N SER A 42 -21.84 -17.24 -35.97
CA SER A 42 -22.20 -16.21 -36.95
C SER A 42 -23.67 -15.83 -36.83
N GLY A 43 -24.08 -14.73 -37.45
CA GLY A 43 -25.48 -14.29 -37.46
C GLY A 43 -25.83 -13.26 -36.40
N GLU A 44 -27.12 -13.07 -36.17
CA GLU A 44 -27.68 -11.99 -35.35
C GLU A 44 -27.34 -12.14 -33.86
N ASP A 45 -27.45 -13.36 -33.32
CA ASP A 45 -27.20 -13.62 -31.89
C ASP A 45 -25.76 -13.28 -31.49
N ARG A 46 -24.79 -13.60 -32.36
CA ARG A 46 -23.39 -13.23 -32.12
C ARG A 46 -23.22 -11.71 -32.09
N ARG A 47 -23.85 -10.98 -33.02
CA ARG A 47 -23.77 -9.51 -33.05
C ARG A 47 -24.37 -8.90 -31.80
N ARG A 48 -25.50 -9.43 -31.34
CA ARG A 48 -26.16 -8.99 -30.10
C ARG A 48 -25.29 -9.22 -28.87
N ASN A 49 -24.73 -10.42 -28.72
CA ASN A 49 -23.85 -10.74 -27.59
C ASN A 49 -22.60 -9.85 -27.55
N ILE A 50 -22.02 -9.52 -28.71
CA ILE A 50 -20.89 -8.59 -28.81
C ILE A 50 -21.32 -7.19 -28.37
N GLU A 51 -22.46 -6.70 -28.82
CA GLU A 51 -22.96 -5.38 -28.43
C GLU A 51 -23.27 -5.30 -26.93
N ASP A 52 -23.92 -6.32 -26.38
CA ASP A 52 -24.22 -6.41 -24.94
C ASP A 52 -22.93 -6.38 -24.09
N ALA A 53 -21.87 -7.04 -24.57
CA ALA A 53 -20.56 -7.03 -23.93
C ALA A 53 -19.87 -5.66 -24.02
N LYS A 54 -19.96 -4.98 -25.17
CA LYS A 54 -19.47 -3.61 -25.37
C LYS A 54 -20.18 -2.63 -24.43
N GLU A 55 -21.50 -2.68 -24.37
CA GLU A 55 -22.26 -1.84 -23.44
C GLU A 55 -21.89 -2.13 -21.97
N ALA A 56 -21.69 -3.40 -21.62
CA ALA A 56 -21.27 -3.78 -20.27
C ALA A 56 -19.89 -3.23 -19.91
N TYR A 57 -18.95 -3.25 -20.86
CA TYR A 57 -17.65 -2.60 -20.70
C TYR A 57 -17.81 -1.10 -20.45
N ILE A 58 -18.61 -0.39 -21.26
CA ILE A 58 -18.87 1.04 -21.08
C ILE A 58 -19.48 1.31 -19.70
N ARG A 59 -20.44 0.49 -19.24
CA ARG A 59 -21.02 0.60 -17.89
C ARG A 59 -19.98 0.44 -16.80
N LEU A 60 -19.07 -0.53 -16.92
CA LEU A 60 -17.97 -0.71 -15.98
C LEU A 60 -17.06 0.54 -15.92
N GLN A 61 -16.72 1.10 -17.07
CA GLN A 61 -15.89 2.30 -17.15
C GLN A 61 -16.56 3.52 -16.53
N ASN A 62 -17.86 3.71 -16.78
CA ASN A 62 -18.62 4.80 -16.19
C ASN A 62 -18.71 4.66 -14.66
N LYS A 63 -18.96 3.45 -14.15
CA LYS A 63 -18.91 3.19 -12.70
C LYS A 63 -17.57 3.54 -12.08
N ALA A 64 -16.47 3.19 -12.76
CA ALA A 64 -15.13 3.53 -12.31
C ALA A 64 -14.89 5.05 -12.34
N TYR A 65 -15.29 5.73 -13.41
CA TYR A 65 -15.19 7.19 -13.51
C TYR A 65 -16.00 7.93 -12.44
N ASP A 66 -17.22 7.45 -12.17
CA ASP A 66 -18.13 8.05 -11.18
C ASP A 66 -17.77 7.68 -9.73
N SER A 67 -16.80 6.79 -9.54
CA SER A 67 -16.35 6.40 -8.20
C SER A 67 -15.47 7.47 -7.55
N ASP A 68 -15.44 7.46 -6.22
CA ASP A 68 -14.55 8.29 -5.40
C ASP A 68 -13.15 7.66 -5.21
N ILE A 69 -12.84 6.59 -5.95
CA ILE A 69 -11.58 5.85 -5.83
C ILE A 69 -10.50 6.52 -6.71
N PRO A 70 -9.27 6.72 -6.20
CA PRO A 70 -8.14 7.18 -7.01
C PRO A 70 -7.89 6.28 -8.23
N LYS A 71 -7.41 6.87 -9.32
CA LYS A 71 -7.22 6.14 -10.59
C LYS A 71 -6.33 4.92 -10.43
N GLU A 72 -5.24 5.06 -9.68
CA GLU A 72 -4.26 4.00 -9.44
C GLU A 72 -4.88 2.80 -8.73
N ASP A 73 -5.83 3.07 -7.83
CA ASP A 73 -6.55 2.06 -7.05
C ASP A 73 -7.67 1.40 -7.88
N LEU A 74 -8.30 2.15 -8.78
CA LEU A 74 -9.26 1.61 -9.74
C LEU A 74 -8.62 0.58 -10.67
N GLU A 75 -7.39 0.81 -11.12
CA GLU A 75 -6.67 -0.16 -11.95
C GLU A 75 -6.52 -1.51 -11.25
N VAL A 76 -6.25 -1.52 -9.94
CA VAL A 76 -6.17 -2.75 -9.14
C VAL A 76 -7.52 -3.49 -9.11
N ILE A 77 -8.61 -2.75 -8.89
CA ILE A 77 -9.98 -3.30 -8.84
C ILE A 77 -10.34 -3.92 -10.20
N ILE A 78 -10.08 -3.20 -11.30
CA ILE A 78 -10.39 -3.68 -12.65
C ILE A 78 -9.55 -4.89 -13.03
N VAL A 79 -8.25 -4.91 -12.71
CA VAL A 79 -7.40 -6.09 -12.94
C VAL A 79 -7.93 -7.30 -12.20
N ARG A 80 -8.34 -7.15 -10.94
CA ARG A 80 -8.92 -8.26 -10.15
C ARG A 80 -10.24 -8.76 -10.75
N LEU A 81 -11.14 -7.85 -11.13
CA LEU A 81 -12.39 -8.20 -11.82
C LEU A 81 -12.13 -8.98 -13.11
N HIS A 82 -11.15 -8.56 -13.91
CA HIS A 82 -10.77 -9.24 -15.13
C HIS A 82 -10.14 -10.61 -14.86
N GLN A 83 -9.32 -10.76 -13.81
CA GLN A 83 -8.80 -12.07 -13.40
C GLN A 83 -9.90 -13.05 -12.97
N MET A 84 -10.95 -12.55 -12.33
CA MET A 84 -12.07 -13.38 -11.84
C MET A 84 -13.07 -13.74 -12.95
N TYR A 85 -13.32 -12.83 -13.88
CA TYR A 85 -14.43 -12.93 -14.82
C TYR A 85 -14.00 -12.92 -16.29
N GLY A 86 -12.71 -12.79 -16.61
CA GLY A 86 -12.19 -12.73 -17.97
C GLY A 86 -12.88 -11.64 -18.78
N THR A 87 -13.32 -11.95 -20.00
CA THR A 87 -14.08 -11.02 -20.86
C THR A 87 -15.56 -10.91 -20.53
N ASN A 88 -16.04 -11.50 -19.44
CA ASN A 88 -17.43 -11.36 -19.01
C ASN A 88 -17.67 -9.99 -18.35
N PHE A 89 -17.72 -8.94 -19.17
CA PHE A 89 -17.90 -7.56 -18.71
C PHE A 89 -19.23 -7.31 -18.01
N GLN A 90 -20.26 -8.12 -18.31
CA GLN A 90 -21.53 -8.07 -17.57
C GLN A 90 -21.33 -8.44 -16.10
N LYS A 91 -20.59 -9.53 -15.83
CA LYS A 91 -20.24 -9.94 -14.47
C LYS A 91 -19.30 -8.95 -13.81
N GLN A 92 -18.27 -8.46 -14.52
CA GLN A 92 -17.37 -7.45 -13.97
C GLN A 92 -18.12 -6.19 -13.53
N SER A 93 -19.00 -5.65 -14.39
CA SER A 93 -19.80 -4.45 -14.10
C SER A 93 -20.79 -4.69 -12.94
N GLY A 94 -21.38 -5.88 -12.85
CA GLY A 94 -22.29 -6.26 -11.77
C GLY A 94 -21.61 -6.42 -10.41
N GLU A 95 -20.33 -6.80 -10.40
CA GLU A 95 -19.55 -7.06 -9.18
C GLU A 95 -18.66 -5.87 -8.77
N PHE A 96 -18.56 -4.84 -9.62
CA PHE A 96 -17.72 -3.67 -9.39
C PHE A 96 -17.91 -3.03 -8.02
N ASP A 97 -19.16 -2.73 -7.64
CA ASP A 97 -19.46 -2.04 -6.37
C ASP A 97 -19.07 -2.89 -5.15
N ARG A 98 -19.17 -4.22 -5.28
CA ARG A 98 -18.72 -5.17 -4.24
C ARG A 98 -17.20 -5.16 -4.14
N GLU A 99 -16.49 -5.19 -5.26
CA GLU A 99 -15.03 -5.15 -5.28
C GLU A 99 -14.49 -3.82 -4.74
N VAL A 100 -15.12 -2.70 -5.06
CA VAL A 100 -14.82 -1.39 -4.45
C VAL A 100 -15.01 -1.43 -2.93
N ALA A 101 -16.12 -2.00 -2.43
CA ALA A 101 -16.35 -2.11 -1.01
C ALA A 101 -15.30 -2.98 -0.30
N GLN A 102 -14.91 -4.10 -0.90
CA GLN A 102 -13.84 -4.97 -0.38
C GLN A 102 -12.49 -4.25 -0.36
N TYR A 103 -12.18 -3.49 -1.42
CA TYR A 103 -10.96 -2.71 -1.51
C TYR A 103 -10.89 -1.64 -0.41
N LYS A 104 -11.96 -0.85 -0.23
CA LYS A 104 -12.03 0.16 0.86
C LYS A 104 -11.84 -0.45 2.24
N ASP A 105 -12.45 -1.61 2.49
CA ASP A 105 -12.32 -2.31 3.77
C ASP A 105 -10.90 -2.86 3.98
N MET A 106 -10.25 -3.36 2.91
CA MET A 106 -8.83 -3.74 2.96
C MET A 106 -7.94 -2.54 3.29
N VAL A 107 -8.09 -1.41 2.60
CA VAL A 107 -7.31 -0.19 2.84
C VAL A 107 -7.46 0.26 4.29
N ARG A 108 -8.70 0.35 4.80
CA ARG A 108 -8.98 0.70 6.19
C ARG A 108 -8.25 -0.20 7.18
N ARG A 109 -8.29 -1.53 7.00
CA ARG A 109 -7.57 -2.47 7.87
C ARG A 109 -6.05 -2.28 7.82
N VAL A 110 -5.49 -1.97 6.65
CA VAL A 110 -4.06 -1.70 6.50
C VAL A 110 -3.70 -0.42 7.25
N GLU A 111 -4.48 0.65 7.10
CA GLU A 111 -4.26 1.91 7.82
C GLU A 111 -4.33 1.74 9.34
N GLU A 112 -5.31 0.98 9.84
CA GLU A 112 -5.44 0.65 11.26
C GLU A 112 -4.22 -0.10 11.79
N LYS A 113 -3.72 -1.09 11.04
CA LYS A 113 -2.51 -1.83 11.40
C LYS A 113 -1.27 -0.94 11.41
N VAL A 114 -1.08 -0.12 10.37
CA VAL A 114 0.05 0.81 10.28
C VAL A 114 0.01 1.82 11.43
N LYS A 115 -1.17 2.34 11.77
CA LYS A 115 -1.35 3.25 12.90
C LYS A 115 -1.01 2.58 14.23
N ALA A 116 -1.47 1.35 14.46
CA ALA A 116 -1.19 0.61 15.68
C ALA A 116 0.31 0.32 15.84
N GLU A 117 0.99 -0.12 14.78
CA GLU A 117 2.44 -0.35 14.79
C GLU A 117 3.22 0.95 15.02
N THR A 118 2.81 2.04 14.37
CA THR A 118 3.45 3.35 14.57
C THR A 118 3.31 3.82 16.02
N GLN A 119 2.13 3.65 16.63
CA GLN A 119 1.90 3.99 18.04
C GLN A 119 2.75 3.14 18.98
N LYS A 120 2.90 1.85 18.69
CA LYS A 120 3.76 0.94 19.47
C LYS A 120 5.22 1.39 19.42
N VAL A 121 5.74 1.69 18.23
CA VAL A 121 7.11 2.19 18.05
C VAL A 121 7.30 3.51 18.80
N GLU A 122 6.36 4.45 18.70
CA GLU A 122 6.43 5.73 19.41
C GLU A 122 6.44 5.54 20.94
N LEU A 123 5.60 4.63 21.46
CA LEU A 123 5.55 4.32 22.88
C LEU A 123 6.86 3.69 23.39
N GLU A 124 7.42 2.75 22.63
CA GLU A 124 8.73 2.14 22.92
C GLU A 124 9.84 3.19 22.91
N ASN A 125 9.81 4.11 21.95
CA ASN A 125 10.76 5.20 21.82
C ASN A 125 10.68 6.18 23.01
N GLN A 126 9.47 6.54 23.44
CA GLN A 126 9.24 7.37 24.62
C GLN A 126 9.69 6.69 25.92
N LYS A 127 9.46 5.38 26.04
CA LYS A 127 9.93 4.59 27.18
C LYS A 127 11.46 4.57 27.22
N ALA A 128 12.11 4.28 26.09
CA ALA A 128 13.57 4.28 25.99
C ALA A 128 14.18 5.65 26.31
N LYS A 129 13.52 6.76 25.92
CA LYS A 129 13.96 8.12 26.29
C LYS A 129 13.99 8.33 27.80
N LYS A 130 12.96 7.89 28.53
CA LYS A 130 12.94 7.96 30.01
C LYS A 130 14.02 7.06 30.63
N GLU A 131 14.29 5.91 30.04
CA GLU A 131 15.36 5.01 30.52
C GLU A 131 16.75 5.63 30.32
N ILE A 132 16.99 6.35 29.22
CA ILE A 132 18.23 7.12 29.01
C ILE A 132 18.38 8.21 30.09
N GLU A 133 17.30 8.89 30.47
CA GLU A 133 17.33 9.87 31.58
C GLU A 133 17.73 9.19 32.90
N VAL A 134 17.21 8.00 33.19
CA VAL A 134 17.60 7.22 34.38
C VAL A 134 19.07 6.80 34.31
N LEU A 135 19.56 6.35 33.15
CA LEU A 135 20.96 5.97 32.96
C LEU A 135 21.92 7.13 33.24
N SER A 136 21.51 8.38 32.97
CA SER A 136 22.30 9.59 33.24
C SER A 136 22.66 9.81 34.71
N HIS A 137 21.96 9.12 35.62
CA HIS A 137 22.22 9.19 37.05
C HIS A 137 22.89 7.92 37.61
N ASN A 138 22.86 6.80 36.87
CA ASN A 138 23.17 5.46 37.39
C ASN A 138 24.18 4.67 36.51
N HIS A 139 25.27 5.30 36.07
CA HIS A 139 26.21 4.71 35.11
C HIS A 139 27.64 4.44 35.64
N GLY A 140 28.05 5.02 36.77
CA GLY A 140 29.39 4.79 37.36
C GLY A 140 30.60 5.38 36.60
N MET A 141 30.39 6.00 35.43
CA MET A 141 31.39 6.82 34.71
C MET A 141 31.35 8.32 35.09
N THR A 142 32.30 9.10 34.59
CA THR A 142 32.29 10.56 34.73
C THR A 142 31.20 11.20 33.86
N GLN A 143 30.66 12.33 34.31
CA GLN A 143 29.61 13.04 33.58
C GLN A 143 30.06 13.47 32.18
N ALA A 144 31.30 13.94 32.03
CA ALA A 144 31.84 14.37 30.73
C ALA A 144 31.88 13.22 29.71
N LEU A 145 32.32 12.02 30.14
CA LEU A 145 32.35 10.85 29.28
C LEU A 145 30.94 10.39 28.89
N TYR A 146 29.99 10.43 29.84
CA TYR A 146 28.60 10.10 29.56
C TYR A 146 27.98 11.01 28.50
N GLN A 147 28.20 12.34 28.61
CA GLN A 147 27.68 13.31 27.64
C GLN A 147 28.26 13.10 26.23
N GLU A 148 29.54 12.72 26.12
CA GLU A 148 30.14 12.39 24.83
C GLU A 148 29.51 11.12 24.21
N ILE A 149 29.24 10.10 25.02
CA ILE A 149 28.55 8.88 24.58
C ILE A 149 27.12 9.20 24.13
N LEU A 150 26.40 10.03 24.88
CA LEU A 150 25.04 10.47 24.53
C LEU A 150 25.02 11.19 23.18
N ALA A 151 25.91 12.16 22.98
CA ALA A 151 26.01 12.89 21.71
C ALA A 151 26.31 11.95 20.53
N LYS A 152 27.22 10.98 20.72
CA LYS A 152 27.52 9.95 19.70
C LYS A 152 26.33 9.04 19.41
N ALA A 153 25.55 8.70 20.44
CA ALA A 153 24.34 7.91 20.28
C ALA A 153 23.29 8.66 19.44
N GLU A 154 23.07 9.95 19.75
CA GLU A 154 22.15 10.82 19.01
C GLU A 154 22.57 11.02 17.55
N GLU A 155 23.86 11.24 17.30
CA GLU A 155 24.42 11.36 15.96
C GLU A 155 24.22 10.07 15.15
N LYS A 156 24.52 8.92 15.75
CA LYS A 156 24.45 7.62 15.07
C LYS A 156 23.03 7.12 14.86
N TYR A 157 22.11 7.45 15.78
CA TYR A 157 20.74 6.94 15.79
C TYR A 157 19.73 8.08 16.00
N PRO A 158 19.58 9.00 15.02
CA PRO A 158 18.72 10.17 15.18
C PRO A 158 17.26 9.77 15.39
N ASN A 159 16.65 10.30 16.46
CA ASN A 159 15.27 10.04 16.88
C ASN A 159 14.92 8.56 17.17
N ASN A 160 15.91 7.68 17.30
CA ASN A 160 15.71 6.29 17.70
C ASN A 160 16.30 6.07 19.09
N PHE A 161 15.56 6.51 20.12
CA PHE A 161 15.95 6.40 21.52
C PHE A 161 16.13 4.95 21.98
N VAL A 162 15.45 3.98 21.36
CA VAL A 162 15.69 2.55 21.65
C VAL A 162 17.12 2.16 21.29
N ALA A 163 17.56 2.50 20.06
CA ALA A 163 18.92 2.23 19.61
C ALA A 163 19.96 3.06 20.37
N GLN A 164 19.65 4.33 20.67
CA GLN A 164 20.52 5.18 21.50
C GLN A 164 20.71 4.57 22.89
N ARG A 165 19.63 4.10 23.53
CA ARG A 165 19.69 3.45 24.85
C ARG A 165 20.60 2.23 24.84
N TYR A 166 20.42 1.32 23.88
CA TYR A 166 21.28 0.13 23.78
C TYR A 166 22.75 0.49 23.53
N PHE A 167 23.02 1.53 22.74
CA PHE A 167 24.37 2.02 22.53
C PHE A 167 25.00 2.55 23.83
N ILE A 168 24.25 3.34 24.60
CA ILE A 168 24.68 3.88 25.89
C ILE A 168 24.91 2.76 26.90
N GLU A 169 23.98 1.81 27.04
CA GLU A 169 24.11 0.64 27.91
C GLU A 169 25.38 -0.16 27.58
N GLY A 170 25.61 -0.47 26.31
CA GLY A 170 26.81 -1.18 25.87
C GLY A 170 28.11 -0.41 26.15
N ALA A 171 28.09 0.92 26.01
CA ALA A 171 29.24 1.76 26.34
C ALA A 171 29.53 1.78 27.86
N ILE A 172 28.47 1.82 28.69
CA ILE A 172 28.59 1.71 30.15
C ILE A 172 29.20 0.36 30.53
N GLU A 173 28.69 -0.75 29.99
CA GLU A 173 29.22 -2.09 30.27
C GLU A 173 30.69 -2.22 29.86
N PHE A 174 31.03 -1.77 28.66
CA PHE A 174 32.42 -1.79 28.18
C PHE A 174 33.36 -1.00 29.08
N SER A 175 32.90 0.13 29.65
CA SER A 175 33.68 0.94 30.59
C SER A 175 33.97 0.22 31.91
N LYS A 176 33.10 -0.70 32.34
CA LYS A 176 33.25 -1.48 33.58
C LYS A 176 34.30 -2.60 33.45
N ILE A 177 34.47 -3.17 32.24
CA ILE A 177 35.44 -4.25 31.97
C ILE A 177 36.90 -3.75 32.00
N LYS A 178 37.13 -2.44 31.83
CA LYS A 178 38.47 -1.82 31.84
C LYS A 178 38.97 -1.39 33.23
N LYS A 179 38.25 -1.70 34.31
CA LYS A 179 38.72 -1.53 35.69
C LYS A 179 39.26 -2.85 36.23
#